data_AF-A0A511R1W9-F1
#
_entry.id   AF-A0A511R1W9-F1
#
_cell.length_a   1.000
_cell.length_b   1.000
_cell.length_c   1.000
_cell.angle_alpha   90.00
_cell.angle_beta   90.00
_cell.angle_gamma   90.00
#
_symmetry.space_group_name_H-M   'P 1'
#
loop_
_entity.id
_entity.type
_entity.pdbx_description
1 polymer ?
#
loop_
_entity_poly.entity_id
_entity_poly.type
_entity_poly.pdbx_seq_one_letter_code
_entity_poly.pdbx_strand_id
1 'polypeptide(L)'
;MSTATEPTPNTPFDPSEKTRIIHRLRRLEGQVRGLQKMVEEDRECRDILTLLSGVRSALESVGEEILEAYLARCQADLEPPAPAQLVEMVRLLRK
;
A
#
# COMPACT_ATOMS: atom_id res chain seq x y z
N MET A 1 -26.25 32.14 -0.27
CA MET A 1 -25.76 31.54 -1.53
C MET A 1 -24.80 30.45 -1.16
N SER A 2 -25.22 29.22 -1.44
CA SER A 2 -24.60 27.97 -1.07
C SER A 2 -23.62 27.58 -2.18
N THR A 3 -22.36 27.36 -1.83
CA THR A 3 -21.51 26.40 -2.55
C THR A 3 -20.75 25.64 -1.49
N ALA A 4 -21.33 24.51 -1.08
CA ALA A 4 -20.60 23.46 -0.40
C ALA A 4 -19.44 23.04 -1.31
N THR A 5 -18.20 23.17 -0.83
CA THR A 5 -17.05 22.55 -1.47
C THR A 5 -17.14 21.06 -1.18
N GLU A 6 -17.47 20.28 -2.20
CA GLU A 6 -17.46 18.82 -2.15
C GLU A 6 -16.06 18.29 -1.76
N PRO A 7 -15.95 17.26 -0.91
CA PRO A 7 -14.67 16.65 -0.59
C PRO A 7 -14.13 15.92 -1.82
N THR A 8 -12.99 16.38 -2.35
CA THR A 8 -12.36 15.71 -3.49
C THR A 8 -11.39 14.62 -3.01
N PRO A 9 -11.43 13.41 -3.58
CA PRO A 9 -10.71 12.22 -3.08
C PRO A 9 -9.18 12.22 -3.30
N ASN A 10 -8.57 13.37 -3.62
CA ASN A 10 -7.20 13.48 -4.13
C ASN A 10 -6.30 14.41 -3.31
N THR A 11 -6.42 14.42 -1.97
CA THR A 11 -5.39 15.07 -1.15
C THR A 11 -4.02 14.40 -1.48
N PRO A 12 -2.92 15.15 -1.62
CA PRO A 12 -1.62 14.54 -1.85
C PRO A 12 -1.10 13.87 -0.58
N PHE A 13 -0.31 12.80 -0.71
CA PHE A 13 0.46 12.24 0.41
C PHE A 13 1.41 13.31 0.97
N ASP A 14 1.68 13.24 2.28
CA ASP A 14 2.79 14.01 2.85
C ASP A 14 4.08 13.67 2.08
N PRO A 15 4.93 14.66 1.74
CA PRO A 15 6.13 14.42 0.95
C PRO A 15 7.07 13.36 1.55
N SER A 16 7.14 13.26 2.88
CA SER A 16 7.98 12.27 3.56
C SER A 16 7.39 10.86 3.49
N GLU A 17 6.08 10.72 3.71
CA GLU A 17 5.34 9.46 3.55
C GLU A 17 5.42 8.95 2.11
N LYS A 18 5.15 9.82 1.14
CA LYS A 18 5.24 9.52 -0.28
C LYS A 18 6.61 8.97 -0.65
N THR A 19 7.67 9.62 -0.16
CA THR A 19 9.04 9.22 -0.43
C THR A 19 9.30 7.82 0.14
N ARG A 20 8.90 7.56 1.39
CA ARG A 20 9.08 6.27 2.06
C ARG A 20 8.33 5.14 1.36
N ILE A 21 7.04 5.34 1.02
CA ILE A 21 6.22 4.38 0.28
C ILE A 21 6.86 4.05 -1.09
N ILE A 22 7.27 5.07 -1.85
CA ILE A 22 7.91 4.88 -3.15
C ILE A 22 9.24 4.11 -3.03
N HIS A 23 10.05 4.38 -2.01
CA HIS A 23 11.28 3.62 -1.78
C HIS A 23 11.01 2.13 -1.51
N ARG A 24 9.99 1.82 -0.71
CA ARG A 24 9.58 0.42 -0.45
C ARG A 24 9.07 -0.27 -1.71
N LEU A 25 8.24 0.41 -2.50
CA LEU A 25 7.72 -0.11 -3.77
C LEU A 25 8.84 -0.40 -4.78
N ARG A 26 9.83 0.49 -4.91
CA ARG A 26 11.02 0.26 -5.76
C ARG A 26 11.83 -0.96 -5.31
N ARG A 27 11.91 -1.21 -4.00
CA ARG A 27 12.58 -2.40 -3.46
C ARG A 27 11.82 -3.67 -3.80
N LEU A 28 10.49 -3.66 -3.63
CA LEU A 28 9.59 -4.76 -4.03
C LEU A 28 9.73 -5.07 -5.52
N GLU A 29 9.76 -4.05 -6.37
CA GLU A 29 9.98 -4.19 -7.82
C GLU A 29 11.29 -4.94 -8.13
N GLY A 30 12.37 -4.61 -7.40
CA GLY A 30 13.64 -5.33 -7.49
C GLY A 30 13.54 -6.80 -7.05
N GLN A 31 12.78 -7.09 -6.00
CA GLN A 31 12.56 -8.45 -5.52
C GLN A 31 11.72 -9.28 -6.51
N VAL A 32 10.70 -8.68 -7.14
CA VAL A 32 9.89 -9.33 -8.18
C VAL A 32 10.72 -9.63 -9.41
N ARG A 33 11.60 -8.72 -9.84
CA ARG A 33 12.60 -9.02 -10.89
C ARG A 33 13.53 -10.17 -10.49
N GLY A 34 13.94 -10.22 -9.23
CA GLY A 34 14.72 -11.33 -8.69
C GLY A 34 13.97 -12.67 -8.80
N LEU A 35 12.69 -12.69 -8.44
CA LEU A 35 11.83 -13.88 -8.59
C LEU A 35 11.74 -14.34 -10.05
N GLN A 36 11.52 -13.42 -10.99
CA GLN A 36 11.48 -13.74 -12.43
C GLN A 36 12.76 -14.45 -12.86
N LYS A 37 13.92 -13.86 -12.55
CA LYS A 37 15.22 -14.44 -12.88
C LYS A 37 15.43 -15.82 -12.24
N MET A 38 15.03 -16.00 -10.98
CA MET A 38 15.15 -17.30 -10.31
C MET A 38 14.32 -18.40 -10.99
N VAL A 39 13.14 -18.05 -11.51
CA VAL A 39 12.30 -18.98 -12.27
C VAL A 39 12.92 -19.28 -13.64
N GLU A 40 13.43 -18.26 -14.34
CA GLU A 40 14.14 -18.43 -15.63
C GLU A 40 15.39 -19.30 -15.51
N GLU A 41 16.07 -19.27 -14.35
CA GLU A 41 17.27 -20.05 -14.05
C GLU A 41 16.97 -21.42 -13.41
N ASP A 42 15.69 -21.84 -13.34
CA ASP A 42 15.25 -23.09 -12.70
C ASP A 42 15.84 -23.30 -11.29
N ARG A 43 15.88 -22.22 -10.49
CA ARG A 43 16.38 -22.26 -9.10
C ARG A 43 15.53 -23.17 -8.21
N GLU A 44 16.16 -23.65 -7.14
CA GLU A 44 15.51 -24.44 -6.09
C GLU A 44 14.18 -23.83 -5.61
N CYS A 45 13.12 -24.64 -5.61
CA CYS A 45 11.78 -24.18 -5.25
C CYS A 45 11.73 -23.56 -3.84
N ARG A 46 12.54 -24.06 -2.91
CA ARG A 46 12.64 -23.53 -1.54
C ARG A 46 13.10 -22.07 -1.53
N ASP A 47 14.09 -21.72 -2.35
CA ASP A 47 14.62 -20.36 -2.40
C ASP A 47 13.59 -19.41 -3.01
N ILE A 48 12.92 -19.84 -4.09
CA ILE A 48 11.85 -19.08 -4.75
C ILE A 48 10.72 -18.81 -3.75
N LEU A 49 10.24 -19.83 -3.04
CA LEU A 49 9.19 -19.69 -2.04
C LEU A 49 9.60 -18.79 -0.87
N THR A 50 10.86 -18.82 -0.47
CA THR A 50 11.41 -17.94 0.57
C THR A 50 11.36 -16.48 0.13
N LEU A 51 11.83 -16.18 -1.07
CA LEU A 51 11.78 -14.82 -1.60
C LEU A 51 10.34 -14.35 -1.82
N LEU A 52 9.47 -15.22 -2.35
CA LEU A 52 8.05 -14.93 -2.57
C LEU A 52 7.35 -14.59 -1.24
N SER A 53 7.60 -15.36 -0.18
CA SER A 53 7.08 -15.07 1.15
C SER A 53 7.55 -13.70 1.66
N GLY A 54 8.82 -13.36 1.43
CA GLY A 54 9.36 -12.04 1.78
C GLY A 54 8.71 -10.90 1.00
N VAL A 55 8.45 -11.09 -0.30
CA VAL A 55 7.72 -10.12 -1.14
C VAL A 55 6.30 -9.92 -0.64
N ARG A 56 5.59 -11.00 -0.32
CA ARG A 56 4.23 -10.93 0.22
C ARG A 56 4.18 -10.12 1.52
N SER A 57 5.04 -10.44 2.48
CA SER A 57 5.11 -9.71 3.76
C SER A 57 5.48 -8.23 3.59
N ALA A 58 6.42 -7.93 2.68
CA ALA A 58 6.78 -6.55 2.38
C ALA A 58 5.64 -5.78 1.69
N LEU A 59 4.84 -6.45 0.84
CA LEU A 59 3.67 -5.84 0.20
C LEU A 59 2.55 -5.57 1.22
N GLU A 60 2.29 -6.49 2.14
CA GLU A 60 1.35 -6.31 3.25
C GLU A 60 1.73 -5.08 4.11
N SER A 61 3.01 -4.97 4.49
CA SER A 61 3.52 -3.81 5.24
C SER A 61 3.35 -2.48 4.50
N VAL A 62 3.54 -2.45 3.16
CA VAL A 62 3.30 -1.23 2.37
C VAL A 62 1.81 -0.90 2.29
N GLY A 63 0.95 -1.91 2.19
CA GLY A 63 -0.50 -1.73 2.20
C GLY A 63 -1.01 -1.11 3.51
N GLU A 64 -0.50 -1.59 4.65
CA GLU A 64 -0.79 -1.03 5.97
C GLU A 64 -0.36 0.44 6.06
N GLU A 65 0.86 0.78 5.60
CA GLU A 65 1.38 2.15 5.61
C GLU A 65 0.51 3.11 4.76
N ILE A 66 0.02 2.65 3.61
CA ILE A 66 -0.90 3.42 2.76
C ILE A 66 -2.25 3.63 3.46
N LEU A 67 -2.77 2.59 4.12
CA LEU A 67 -4.03 2.69 4.85
C LEU A 67 -3.91 3.66 6.02
N GLU A 68 -2.84 3.58 6.82
CA GLU A 68 -2.57 4.53 7.91
C GLU A 68 -2.53 5.97 7.41
N ALA A 69 -1.80 6.23 6.31
CA ALA A 69 -1.72 7.57 5.71
C ALA A 69 -3.10 8.07 5.23
N TYR A 70 -3.93 7.18 4.68
CA TYR A 70 -5.29 7.52 4.27
C TYR A 70 -6.18 7.86 5.47
N LEU A 71 -6.14 7.05 6.52
CA LEU A 71 -6.93 7.26 7.74
C LEU A 71 -6.52 8.52 8.50
N ALA A 72 -5.23 8.86 8.52
CA ALA A 72 -4.74 10.11 9.10
C ALA A 72 -5.27 11.33 8.34
N ARG A 73 -5.41 11.23 7.01
CA ARG A 73 -5.96 12.30 6.17
C ARG A 73 -7.46 12.46 6.30
N CYS A 74 -8.20 11.37 6.50
CA CYS A 74 -9.61 11.42 6.85
C CYS A 74 -9.92 12.21 8.14
N GLN A 75 -8.94 12.38 9.04
CA GLN A 75 -9.08 13.27 10.20
C GLN A 75 -8.76 14.74 9.88
N ALA A 76 -8.01 14.99 8.81
CA ALA A 76 -7.75 16.34 8.31
C ALA A 76 -8.94 16.88 7.51
N ASP A 77 -9.74 16.00 6.92
CA ASP A 77 -11.06 16.32 6.40
C ASP A 77 -12.04 16.52 7.58
N LEU A 78 -12.82 17.60 7.56
CA LEU A 78 -13.73 17.99 8.66
C LEU A 78 -14.89 16.97 8.90
N GLU A 79 -14.97 15.92 8.08
CA GLU A 79 -16.00 14.87 8.15
C GLU A 79 -15.30 13.49 8.21
N PRO A 80 -15.42 12.74 9.32
CA PRO A 80 -14.85 11.41 9.41
C PRO A 80 -15.57 10.46 8.43
N PRO A 81 -14.85 9.51 7.80
CA PRO A 81 -15.45 8.53 6.91
C PRO A 81 -16.48 7.68 7.65
N ALA A 82 -17.55 7.31 6.95
CA ALA A 82 -18.57 6.44 7.52
C ALA A 82 -17.93 5.11 7.98
N PRO A 83 -18.34 4.54 9.14
CA PRO A 83 -17.77 3.30 9.64
C PRO A 83 -17.80 2.13 8.63
N ALA A 84 -18.82 2.09 7.76
CA ALA A 84 -18.91 1.11 6.68
C ALA A 84 -17.76 1.23 5.67
N GLN A 85 -17.36 2.45 5.31
CA GLN A 85 -16.27 2.73 4.37
C GLN A 85 -14.93 2.30 4.97
N LEU A 86 -14.69 2.59 6.25
CA LEU A 86 -13.50 2.16 6.99
C LEU A 86 -13.36 0.63 6.99
N VAL A 87 -14.45 -0.08 7.27
CA VAL A 87 -14.47 -1.55 7.27
C VAL A 87 -14.18 -2.10 5.88
N GLU A 88 -14.69 -1.48 4.82
CA GLU A 88 -14.42 -1.89 3.44
C GLU A 88 -12.94 -1.74 3.08
N MET A 89 -12.31 -0.62 3.44
CA MET A 89 -10.87 -0.40 3.19
C MET A 89 -9.99 -1.41 3.90
N VAL A 90 -10.28 -1.71 5.17
CA VAL A 90 -9.55 -2.75 5.93
C VAL A 90 -9.69 -4.13 5.27
N ARG A 91 -10.84 -4.44 4.68
CA ARG A 91 -11.06 -5.71 3.97
C ARG A 91 -10.21 -5.84 2.71
N LEU A 92 -9.78 -4.74 2.09
CA LEU A 92 -8.89 -4.79 0.93
C LEU A 92 -7.50 -5.32 1.28
N LEU A 93 -7.04 -5.10 2.51
CA LEU A 93 -5.72 -5.58 2.97
C LEU A 93 -5.74 -7.00 3.54
N ARG A 94 -6.90 -7.55 3.89
CA ARG A 94 -7.03 -8.87 4.54
C ARG A 94 -7.46 -10.00 3.60
N LYS A 95 -7.40 -9.79 2.28
CA LYS A 95 -7.77 -10.81 1.28
C LYS A 95 -6.71 -11.91 1.15
#